data_AF-A6GAC3-F1
#
_entry.id   AF-A6GAC3-F1
#
_cell.length_a   1.000
_cell.length_b   1.000
_cell.length_c   1.000
_cell.angle_alpha   90.00
_cell.angle_beta   90.00
_cell.angle_gamma   90.00
#
_symmetry.space_group_name_H-M   'P 1'
#
loop_
_entity.id
_entity.type
_entity.pdbx_description
1 polymer ?
#
loop_
_entity_poly.entity_id
_entity_poly.type
_entity_poly.pdbx_seq_one_letter_code
_entity_poly.pdbx_strand_id
1 'polypeptide(L)'
;MTLSVASCLALTGCPSDDIGDTGVGDDTDTGDTEESTESTDDEVGTEDSSTGTTEEETTEEETTGETTEEETTEEETADETTEETTEEETETGPPPAECGNGVVEGDEACDDANDDNTDDCLDDCTAASCGDGFIQAGVEACDDGVNDGAYGGCNADCTTLAAYCGDGEVNGPEDCDDANLELNDGCLDTCTIPESCLTIIDYDDMAMSGPYLIAPAGYDGEPFEVHCEMEADGGGYTFLKVDAGAQQFAQAAEAECAMWGMQLWIPRSLEHKNAGWAIANDAGIGDGANPDYMRILGIYPDQNGATCNLQPMNSDNPNCNWGASDGGPWYVHEVTNINEPNGDNSTTGSMFYTWFANGDINHHNDIPGNGYSSQRYMCDVGDKTP
;
A
#
# COMPACT_ATOMS: atom_id res chain seq x y z
N MET A 1 -48.77 1.38 11.63
CA MET A 1 -49.84 0.35 11.59
C MET A 1 -50.10 0.00 10.14
N THR A 2 -49.94 -1.29 9.83
CA THR A 2 -50.36 -2.04 8.63
C THR A 2 -49.87 -1.57 7.25
N LEU A 3 -48.92 -2.32 6.67
CA LEU A 3 -48.85 -2.71 5.26
C LEU A 3 -48.03 -4.03 5.22
N SER A 4 -48.68 -5.19 5.28
CA SER A 4 -49.16 -6.02 4.15
C SER A 4 -48.04 -6.60 3.28
N VAL A 5 -47.68 -7.85 3.60
CA VAL A 5 -46.81 -8.74 2.84
C VAL A 5 -47.58 -9.27 1.63
N ALA A 6 -47.00 -9.16 0.42
CA ALA A 6 -47.57 -9.74 -0.80
C ALA A 6 -46.61 -10.78 -1.39
N SER A 7 -47.17 -11.98 -1.61
CA SER A 7 -46.55 -13.18 -2.13
C SER A 7 -45.86 -13.01 -3.49
N CYS A 8 -44.71 -13.65 -3.65
CA CYS A 8 -44.14 -14.00 -4.95
C CYS A 8 -44.56 -15.43 -5.30
N LEU A 9 -45.30 -15.59 -6.40
CA LEU A 9 -45.74 -16.89 -6.93
C LEU A 9 -44.83 -17.28 -8.09
N ALA A 10 -44.13 -18.41 -7.96
CA ALA A 10 -43.36 -19.04 -9.02
C ALA A 10 -44.28 -19.77 -10.01
N LEU A 11 -44.01 -19.67 -11.31
CA LEU A 11 -44.51 -20.57 -12.37
C LEU A 11 -43.45 -20.75 -13.47
N THR A 12 -42.71 -21.86 -13.36
CA THR A 12 -42.41 -22.89 -14.38
C THR A 12 -42.46 -22.54 -15.89
N GLY A 13 -41.35 -22.76 -16.60
CA GLY A 13 -41.19 -23.91 -17.52
C GLY A 13 -41.24 -23.72 -19.06
N CYS A 14 -40.04 -23.78 -19.70
CA CYS A 14 -39.64 -24.51 -20.94
C CYS A 14 -40.32 -24.24 -22.32
N PRO A 15 -39.75 -24.67 -23.49
CA PRO A 15 -38.47 -25.34 -23.77
C PRO A 15 -37.67 -24.81 -25.01
N SER A 16 -36.55 -25.49 -25.24
CA SER A 16 -35.58 -25.47 -26.34
C SER A 16 -36.15 -25.61 -27.75
N ASP A 17 -35.44 -25.02 -28.74
CA ASP A 17 -35.43 -25.49 -30.12
C ASP A 17 -34.01 -25.48 -30.69
N ASP A 18 -33.70 -26.59 -31.35
CA ASP A 18 -32.43 -27.09 -31.87
C ASP A 18 -32.52 -27.04 -33.40
N ILE A 19 -31.63 -26.31 -34.08
CA ILE A 19 -31.35 -26.51 -35.51
C ILE A 19 -29.86 -26.30 -35.75
N GLY A 20 -29.13 -27.41 -35.92
CA GLY A 20 -27.89 -27.42 -36.68
C GLY A 20 -28.16 -27.54 -38.18
N ASP A 21 -27.34 -26.87 -39.00
CA ASP A 21 -26.98 -27.37 -40.33
C ASP A 21 -25.59 -26.87 -40.73
N THR A 22 -24.82 -27.80 -41.28
CA THR A 22 -23.42 -27.74 -41.69
C THR A 22 -23.28 -27.26 -43.13
N GLY A 23 -22.24 -26.49 -43.44
CA GLY A 23 -21.89 -26.17 -44.82
C GLY A 23 -20.46 -25.64 -44.97
N VAL A 24 -19.57 -26.51 -45.44
CA VAL A 24 -18.16 -26.29 -45.78
C VAL A 24 -18.00 -25.71 -47.20
N GLY A 25 -16.95 -24.89 -47.43
CA GLY A 25 -16.41 -24.52 -48.74
C GLY A 25 -15.61 -23.21 -48.64
N ASP A 26 -14.29 -23.19 -48.40
CA ASP A 26 -13.14 -23.56 -49.28
C ASP A 26 -12.64 -22.39 -50.14
N ASP A 27 -11.36 -22.03 -49.92
CA ASP A 27 -10.36 -21.42 -50.83
C ASP A 27 -10.66 -20.06 -51.54
N THR A 28 -9.77 -19.07 -51.74
CA THR A 28 -8.28 -18.95 -51.71
C THR A 28 -7.87 -17.48 -51.98
N ASP A 29 -6.76 -17.06 -51.35
CA ASP A 29 -5.56 -16.41 -51.96
C ASP A 29 -5.66 -14.97 -52.55
N THR A 30 -4.96 -13.96 -52.03
CA THR A 30 -3.55 -13.51 -52.28
C THR A 30 -3.53 -12.06 -51.75
N GLY A 31 -2.49 -11.38 -51.28
CA GLY A 31 -1.03 -11.46 -51.36
C GLY A 31 -0.49 -10.04 -51.01
N ASP A 32 0.83 -9.85 -51.13
CA ASP A 32 1.64 -8.62 -50.93
C ASP A 32 2.15 -8.34 -49.51
N THR A 33 3.45 -8.12 -49.25
CA THR A 33 4.73 -8.34 -49.96
C THR A 33 5.80 -7.99 -48.92
N GLU A 34 6.86 -8.79 -48.83
CA GLU A 34 8.06 -8.42 -48.08
C GLU A 34 8.96 -7.51 -48.91
N GLU A 35 9.59 -6.54 -48.25
CA GLU A 35 10.76 -5.85 -48.78
C GLU A 35 11.85 -5.76 -47.69
N SER A 36 13.02 -6.24 -48.06
CA SER A 36 14.28 -6.24 -47.33
C SER A 36 15.33 -5.46 -48.13
N THR A 37 16.37 -4.95 -47.44
CA THR A 37 17.70 -4.43 -47.88
C THR A 37 17.91 -2.98 -47.39
N GLU A 38 19.08 -2.46 -47.01
CA GLU A 38 20.47 -2.94 -46.91
C GLU A 38 21.25 -1.98 -45.98
N SER A 39 22.43 -2.43 -45.54
CA SER A 39 23.50 -1.81 -44.73
C SER A 39 24.18 -0.55 -45.30
N THR A 40 24.85 0.25 -44.44
CA THR A 40 26.22 0.77 -44.70
C THR A 40 26.95 1.23 -43.42
N ASP A 41 28.28 1.10 -43.51
CA ASP A 41 29.42 1.16 -42.58
C ASP A 41 29.79 2.48 -41.85
N ASP A 42 30.61 2.28 -40.81
CA ASP A 42 31.77 3.03 -40.26
C ASP A 42 32.10 4.47 -40.72
N GLU A 43 32.44 5.35 -39.76
CA GLU A 43 33.85 5.70 -39.47
C GLU A 43 34.05 6.67 -38.27
N VAL A 44 35.27 6.57 -37.75
CA VAL A 44 35.92 7.22 -36.59
C VAL A 44 36.31 8.68 -36.86
N GLY A 45 36.38 9.51 -35.81
CA GLY A 45 37.10 10.79 -35.83
C GLY A 45 37.32 11.39 -34.43
N THR A 46 38.57 11.42 -33.98
CA THR A 46 39.08 12.00 -32.72
C THR A 46 39.53 13.46 -32.87
N GLU A 47 40.00 14.02 -31.74
CA GLU A 47 40.77 15.27 -31.51
C GLU A 47 39.93 16.58 -31.39
N ASP A 48 40.17 17.56 -30.51
CA ASP A 48 41.04 17.78 -29.33
C ASP A 48 40.70 19.18 -28.74
N SER A 49 41.06 19.41 -27.47
CA SER A 49 41.40 20.69 -26.81
C SER A 49 40.35 21.66 -26.24
N SER A 50 40.20 21.56 -24.91
CA SER A 50 40.71 22.50 -23.88
C SER A 50 40.19 23.95 -23.83
N THR A 51 39.49 24.26 -22.74
CA THR A 51 39.79 25.25 -21.66
C THR A 51 38.51 25.34 -20.79
N GLY A 52 38.46 25.29 -19.46
CA GLY A 52 39.43 25.51 -18.40
C GLY A 52 38.87 26.59 -17.46
N THR A 53 38.04 26.23 -16.47
CA THR A 53 37.79 27.02 -15.26
C THR A 53 37.22 26.14 -14.14
N THR A 54 37.85 26.30 -12.98
CA THR A 54 37.71 25.69 -11.66
C THR A 54 36.54 26.25 -10.85
N GLU A 55 35.79 25.41 -10.10
CA GLU A 55 35.23 25.62 -8.74
C GLU A 55 35.05 24.20 -8.13
N GLU A 56 35.90 23.80 -7.19
CA GLU A 56 35.63 23.63 -5.74
C GLU A 56 34.45 22.71 -5.40
N GLU A 57 34.76 21.43 -5.13
CA GLU A 57 33.93 20.56 -4.29
C GLU A 57 34.70 20.22 -3.00
N THR A 58 34.05 20.44 -1.87
CA THR A 58 34.49 20.02 -0.53
C THR A 58 33.83 18.69 -0.19
N THR A 59 34.60 17.61 -0.21
CA THR A 59 34.25 16.32 0.37
C THR A 59 34.63 16.30 1.84
N GLU A 60 33.66 16.04 2.74
CA GLU A 60 33.91 15.69 4.13
C GLU A 60 34.16 14.17 4.22
N GLU A 61 35.38 13.80 4.62
CA GLU A 61 35.73 12.45 5.05
C GLU A 61 35.57 12.35 6.57
N GLU A 62 34.65 11.50 7.02
CA GLU A 62 34.54 11.05 8.40
C GLU A 62 35.68 10.06 8.70
N THR A 63 36.45 10.38 9.73
CA THR A 63 37.63 9.62 10.18
C THR A 63 37.24 8.66 11.30
N THR A 64 37.35 7.35 11.05
CA THR A 64 37.21 6.32 12.09
C THR A 64 38.52 6.16 12.86
N GLY A 65 38.49 6.48 14.15
CA GLY A 65 39.60 6.29 15.08
C GLY A 65 39.72 4.84 15.54
N GLU A 66 40.84 4.21 15.20
CA GLU A 66 41.31 2.93 15.72
C GLU A 66 42.16 3.19 16.98
N THR A 67 41.76 2.67 18.12
CA THR A 67 42.54 2.71 19.36
C THR A 67 43.30 1.40 19.54
N THR A 68 44.61 1.48 19.36
CA THR A 68 45.61 0.46 19.69
C THR A 68 45.94 0.57 21.18
N GLU A 69 45.85 -0.51 21.95
CA GLU A 69 46.43 -0.57 23.31
C GLU A 69 47.71 -1.42 23.33
N GLU A 70 48.65 -0.92 24.12
CA GLU A 70 50.08 -1.20 24.10
C GLU A 70 50.46 -2.54 24.74
N GLU A 71 51.40 -3.24 24.09
CA GLU A 71 52.20 -4.27 24.74
C GLU A 71 53.24 -3.63 25.67
N THR A 72 53.31 -4.13 26.90
CA THR A 72 54.43 -3.86 27.81
C THR A 72 55.13 -5.17 28.15
N THR A 73 56.35 -5.29 27.65
CA THR A 73 57.35 -6.28 28.02
C THR A 73 58.05 -5.87 29.31
N GLU A 74 58.12 -6.75 30.30
CA GLU A 74 59.17 -6.73 31.32
C GLU A 74 59.79 -8.13 31.48
N GLU A 75 61.12 -8.15 31.48
CA GLU A 75 62.01 -9.32 31.59
C GLU A 75 62.59 -9.38 33.02
N GLU A 76 63.18 -10.54 33.37
CA GLU A 76 64.04 -10.85 34.54
C GLU A 76 63.27 -11.20 35.84
N THR A 77 63.46 -12.36 36.50
CA THR A 77 64.72 -12.99 36.94
C THR A 77 64.45 -14.45 37.36
N ALA A 78 65.44 -15.32 37.13
CA ALA A 78 65.47 -16.65 37.71
C ALA A 78 65.88 -16.58 39.19
N ASP A 79 65.11 -17.22 40.08
CA ASP A 79 65.60 -17.59 41.41
C ASP A 79 65.11 -18.98 41.83
N GLU A 80 66.06 -19.72 42.37
CA GLU A 80 66.07 -21.14 42.69
C GLU A 80 65.50 -21.33 44.10
N THR A 81 64.37 -22.04 44.27
CA THR A 81 64.00 -22.59 45.59
C THR A 81 63.31 -23.94 45.49
N THR A 82 64.11 -24.98 45.76
CA THR A 82 63.84 -26.16 46.60
C THR A 82 62.45 -26.82 46.50
N GLU A 83 62.48 -28.05 45.98
CA GLU A 83 61.44 -29.06 46.17
C GLU A 83 61.20 -29.33 47.66
N GLU A 84 59.98 -29.06 48.13
CA GLU A 84 59.37 -29.83 49.21
C GLU A 84 58.14 -30.54 48.65
N THR A 85 58.31 -31.85 48.44
CA THR A 85 57.22 -32.80 48.24
C THR A 85 56.39 -32.84 49.52
N THR A 86 55.36 -32.01 49.57
CA THR A 86 54.26 -32.22 50.49
C THR A 86 53.28 -33.12 49.75
N GLU A 87 53.15 -34.36 50.18
CA GLU A 87 52.08 -35.26 49.74
C GLU A 87 50.76 -34.65 50.22
N GLU A 88 50.18 -33.77 49.40
CA GLU A 88 48.78 -33.40 49.52
C GLU A 88 48.00 -34.55 48.87
N GLU A 89 47.35 -35.35 49.73
CA GLU A 89 46.31 -36.27 49.31
C GLU A 89 45.32 -35.45 48.50
N THR A 90 45.41 -35.58 47.17
CA THR A 90 44.42 -35.05 46.25
C THR A 90 43.15 -35.80 46.60
N GLU A 91 42.23 -35.15 47.32
CA GLU A 91 40.83 -35.51 47.23
C GLU A 91 40.49 -35.41 45.75
N THR A 92 40.59 -36.55 45.07
CA THR A 92 40.00 -36.79 43.76
C THR A 92 38.51 -36.85 44.00
N GLY A 93 37.93 -35.70 44.31
CA GLY A 93 36.53 -35.46 44.02
C GLY A 93 36.32 -35.78 42.54
N PRO A 94 35.13 -36.29 42.17
CA PRO A 94 34.80 -36.43 40.76
C PRO A 94 35.09 -35.11 40.03
N PRO A 95 35.56 -35.15 38.78
CA PRO A 95 35.73 -33.94 37.98
C PRO A 95 34.45 -33.08 38.04
N PRO A 96 34.55 -31.74 37.96
CA PRO A 96 33.36 -30.91 37.87
C PRO A 96 32.51 -31.43 36.71
N ALA A 97 31.21 -31.63 36.95
CA ALA A 97 30.27 -32.01 35.91
C ALA A 97 30.35 -30.97 34.77
N GLU A 98 30.46 -31.46 33.54
CA GLU A 98 30.64 -30.66 32.34
C GLU A 98 29.51 -31.01 31.39
N CYS A 99 28.63 -30.04 31.14
CA CYS A 99 27.49 -30.24 30.27
C CYS A 99 27.92 -30.50 28.81
N GLY A 100 27.14 -31.29 28.08
CA GLY A 100 27.36 -31.57 26.67
C GLY A 100 28.49 -32.58 26.40
N ASN A 101 28.91 -33.37 27.39
CA ASN A 101 29.98 -34.36 27.23
C ASN A 101 29.46 -35.79 26.90
N GLY A 102 28.14 -35.97 26.95
CA GLY A 102 27.41 -37.20 26.70
C GLY A 102 27.24 -38.10 27.93
N VAL A 103 27.51 -37.59 29.14
CA VAL A 103 27.45 -38.35 30.38
C VAL A 103 26.81 -37.51 31.48
N VAL A 104 25.62 -37.94 31.93
CA VAL A 104 24.94 -37.32 33.08
C VAL A 104 25.74 -37.54 34.36
N GLU A 105 26.31 -36.46 34.90
CA GLU A 105 27.15 -36.44 36.10
C GLU A 105 26.67 -35.39 37.11
N GLY A 106 26.96 -35.62 38.40
CA GLY A 106 26.62 -34.65 39.45
C GLY A 106 25.12 -34.36 39.59
N ASP A 107 24.75 -33.09 39.41
CA ASP A 107 23.38 -32.55 39.55
C ASP A 107 22.70 -32.30 38.18
N GLU A 108 23.31 -32.74 37.07
CA GLU A 108 22.75 -32.60 35.72
C GLU A 108 21.44 -33.38 35.57
N ALA A 109 20.44 -32.79 34.90
CA ALA A 109 19.17 -33.46 34.63
C ALA A 109 19.22 -34.31 33.34
N CYS A 110 20.09 -33.94 32.40
CA CYS A 110 20.34 -34.56 31.11
C CYS A 110 21.77 -34.24 30.63
N ASP A 111 22.22 -34.93 29.58
CA ASP A 111 23.42 -34.60 28.78
C ASP A 111 23.31 -35.40 27.46
N ASP A 112 23.20 -34.72 26.33
CA ASP A 112 23.09 -35.29 24.98
C ASP A 112 24.30 -35.01 24.08
N ALA A 113 25.45 -34.79 24.71
CA ALA A 113 26.76 -34.67 24.06
C ALA A 113 26.94 -33.44 23.14
N ASN A 114 26.18 -32.37 23.39
CA ASN A 114 26.35 -31.09 22.71
C ASN A 114 25.79 -29.90 23.53
N ASP A 115 25.88 -28.67 23.00
CA ASP A 115 25.43 -27.42 23.64
C ASP A 115 24.24 -26.77 22.88
N ASP A 116 23.45 -27.55 22.14
CA ASP A 116 22.33 -27.08 21.32
C ASP A 116 21.03 -27.07 22.11
N ASN A 117 20.55 -25.88 22.47
CA ASN A 117 19.29 -25.73 23.22
C ASN A 117 18.02 -26.20 22.46
N THR A 118 18.15 -26.71 21.23
CA THR A 118 17.02 -27.16 20.41
C THR A 118 16.80 -28.68 20.42
N ASP A 119 17.53 -29.46 21.20
CA ASP A 119 17.33 -30.92 21.31
C ASP A 119 16.91 -31.39 22.72
N ASP A 120 17.44 -32.50 23.23
CA ASP A 120 16.90 -33.14 24.43
C ASP A 120 17.40 -32.45 25.72
N CYS A 121 18.48 -31.68 25.64
CA CYS A 121 19.16 -31.05 26.77
C CYS A 121 19.64 -29.63 26.45
N LEU A 122 19.40 -28.68 27.37
CA LEU A 122 19.94 -27.33 27.26
C LEU A 122 21.44 -27.29 27.65
N ASP A 123 22.12 -26.22 27.25
CA ASP A 123 23.54 -25.94 27.53
C ASP A 123 23.86 -25.75 29.02
N ASP A 124 22.83 -25.62 29.86
CA ASP A 124 22.90 -25.58 31.32
C ASP A 124 22.57 -26.92 31.99
N CYS A 125 22.45 -28.00 31.19
CA CYS A 125 22.15 -29.35 31.60
C CYS A 125 20.79 -29.52 32.30
N THR A 126 19.85 -28.64 31.95
CA THR A 126 18.44 -28.83 32.22
C THR A 126 17.75 -29.48 31.02
N ALA A 127 16.80 -30.37 31.30
CA ALA A 127 16.08 -31.06 30.22
C ALA A 127 15.20 -30.05 29.48
N ALA A 128 15.26 -30.08 28.15
CA ALA A 128 14.41 -29.24 27.31
C ALA A 128 12.93 -29.48 27.64
N SER A 129 12.17 -28.39 27.75
CA SER A 129 10.75 -28.43 28.07
C SER A 129 10.04 -27.13 27.69
N CYS A 130 8.85 -27.27 27.12
CA CYS A 130 7.91 -26.17 26.89
C CYS A 130 7.81 -25.19 28.07
N GLY A 131 8.21 -23.94 27.83
CA GLY A 131 8.33 -22.85 28.78
C GLY A 131 9.76 -22.53 29.18
N ASP A 132 10.77 -23.15 28.58
CA ASP A 132 12.18 -22.84 28.82
C ASP A 132 12.71 -21.73 27.90
N GLY A 133 11.93 -21.35 26.88
CA GLY A 133 12.24 -20.26 25.96
C GLY A 133 13.11 -20.68 24.77
N PHE A 134 13.33 -21.99 24.60
CA PHE A 134 13.98 -22.58 23.44
C PHE A 134 13.03 -23.54 22.74
N ILE A 135 13.11 -23.61 21.41
CA ILE A 135 12.23 -24.48 20.63
C ILE A 135 12.91 -25.85 20.51
N GLN A 136 12.33 -26.87 21.13
CA GLN A 136 12.77 -28.25 20.94
C GLN A 136 12.40 -28.75 19.53
N ALA A 137 13.40 -28.91 18.67
CA ALA A 137 13.27 -29.25 17.26
C ALA A 137 12.52 -30.57 17.04
N GLY A 138 11.38 -30.48 16.35
CA GLY A 138 10.55 -31.65 16.02
C GLY A 138 9.63 -32.11 17.15
N VAL A 139 9.66 -31.46 18.31
CA VAL A 139 8.71 -31.66 19.42
C VAL A 139 7.79 -30.44 19.55
N GLU A 140 8.35 -29.25 19.48
CA GLU A 140 7.65 -27.98 19.69
C GLU A 140 7.54 -27.21 18.39
N ALA A 141 6.39 -26.56 18.18
CA ALA A 141 6.19 -25.63 17.08
C ALA A 141 6.73 -24.24 17.42
N CYS A 142 6.70 -23.87 18.70
CA CYS A 142 7.20 -22.61 19.22
C CYS A 142 7.35 -22.68 20.75
N ASP A 143 8.16 -21.79 21.32
CA ASP A 143 8.27 -21.55 22.77
C ASP A 143 8.69 -20.09 22.96
N ASP A 144 7.83 -19.28 23.59
CA ASP A 144 8.13 -17.87 23.93
C ASP A 144 8.52 -17.70 25.41
N GLY A 145 8.68 -18.81 26.13
CA GLY A 145 8.99 -18.92 27.55
C GLY A 145 7.79 -18.70 28.47
N VAL A 146 6.76 -17.96 28.04
CA VAL A 146 5.56 -17.68 28.85
C VAL A 146 4.44 -18.66 28.50
N ASN A 147 4.26 -18.93 27.21
CA ASN A 147 3.31 -19.87 26.61
C ASN A 147 1.89 -19.68 27.17
N ASP A 148 1.43 -18.44 27.30
CA ASP A 148 0.13 -18.12 27.87
C ASP A 148 -0.99 -18.06 26.82
N GLY A 149 -0.68 -18.36 25.56
CA GLY A 149 -1.60 -18.25 24.44
C GLY A 149 -1.93 -16.80 24.06
N ALA A 150 -1.06 -15.84 24.41
CA ALA A 150 -1.19 -14.47 23.94
C ALA A 150 -1.14 -14.39 22.40
N TYR A 151 -1.80 -13.37 21.86
CA TYR A 151 -1.85 -13.12 20.43
C TYR A 151 -0.44 -12.91 19.85
N GLY A 152 -0.09 -13.66 18.79
CA GLY A 152 1.25 -13.72 18.22
C GLY A 152 2.24 -14.58 18.99
N GLY A 153 1.82 -15.24 20.07
CA GLY A 153 2.66 -16.06 20.95
C GLY A 153 2.39 -17.56 20.84
N CYS A 154 2.79 -18.29 21.87
CA CYS A 154 2.68 -19.75 21.93
C CYS A 154 1.56 -20.24 22.82
N ASN A 155 0.89 -21.32 22.40
CA ASN A 155 -0.06 -22.01 23.27
C ASN A 155 0.69 -22.72 24.42
N ALA A 156 -0.01 -22.93 25.53
CA ALA A 156 0.54 -23.50 26.77
C ALA A 156 1.12 -24.93 26.67
N ASP A 157 0.97 -25.59 25.51
CA ASP A 157 1.54 -26.91 25.25
C ASP A 157 2.65 -26.89 24.18
N CYS A 158 3.04 -25.71 23.68
CA CYS A 158 4.07 -25.52 22.64
C CYS A 158 3.82 -26.28 21.33
N THR A 159 2.63 -26.87 21.14
CA THR A 159 2.33 -27.69 19.96
C THR A 159 1.91 -26.85 18.76
N THR A 160 1.46 -25.62 19.00
CA THR A 160 0.91 -24.70 18.00
C THR A 160 1.12 -23.26 18.46
N LEU A 161 1.24 -22.34 17.50
CA LEU A 161 1.11 -20.92 17.80
C LEU A 161 -0.32 -20.63 18.28
N ALA A 162 -0.45 -19.60 19.12
CA ALA A 162 -1.73 -19.01 19.47
C ALA A 162 -2.34 -18.30 18.23
N ALA A 163 -3.46 -17.62 18.43
CA ALA A 163 -4.01 -16.67 17.48
C ALA A 163 -2.95 -15.67 16.97
N TYR A 164 -2.85 -15.44 15.65
CA TYR A 164 -1.94 -14.45 15.08
C TYR A 164 -2.42 -13.96 13.71
N CYS A 165 -1.97 -12.78 13.30
CA CYS A 165 -2.37 -12.19 12.03
C CYS A 165 -1.88 -13.01 10.83
N GLY A 166 -2.78 -13.37 9.94
CA GLY A 166 -2.52 -14.22 8.79
C GLY A 166 -2.66 -15.72 9.09
N ASP A 167 -3.36 -16.10 10.18
CA ASP A 167 -3.67 -17.50 10.51
C ASP A 167 -4.90 -18.05 9.78
N GLY A 168 -5.63 -17.17 9.08
CA GLY A 168 -6.82 -17.48 8.28
C GLY A 168 -8.14 -17.32 9.03
N GLU A 169 -8.13 -16.87 10.29
CA GLU A 169 -9.32 -16.79 11.14
C GLU A 169 -9.36 -15.46 11.92
N VAL A 170 -10.34 -14.59 11.64
CA VAL A 170 -10.53 -13.34 12.40
C VAL A 170 -10.78 -13.62 13.89
N ASN A 171 -9.78 -13.37 14.73
CA ASN A 171 -9.78 -13.73 16.14
C ASN A 171 -8.95 -12.74 16.99
N GLY A 172 -9.04 -12.84 18.32
CA GLY A 172 -8.28 -11.95 19.21
C GLY A 172 -8.60 -10.45 18.99
N PRO A 173 -7.58 -9.59 18.69
CA PRO A 173 -7.73 -8.17 18.43
C PRO A 173 -7.94 -7.80 16.95
N GLU A 174 -8.06 -8.76 16.05
CA GLU A 174 -8.10 -8.54 14.60
C GLU A 174 -9.41 -7.92 14.11
N ASP A 175 -9.32 -6.97 13.16
CA ASP A 175 -10.45 -6.47 12.39
C ASP A 175 -10.67 -7.29 11.09
N CYS A 176 -9.60 -7.93 10.59
CA CYS A 176 -9.58 -8.76 9.39
C CYS A 176 -8.48 -9.83 9.50
N ASP A 177 -8.55 -10.85 8.64
CA ASP A 177 -7.48 -11.84 8.39
C ASP A 177 -7.68 -12.44 7.00
N ASP A 178 -6.67 -12.35 6.13
CA ASP A 178 -6.66 -12.88 4.76
C ASP A 178 -5.63 -13.99 4.55
N ALA A 179 -5.25 -14.66 5.63
CA ALA A 179 -4.30 -15.76 5.69
C ALA A 179 -2.90 -15.43 5.16
N ASN A 180 -2.53 -14.14 5.09
CA ASN A 180 -1.20 -13.70 4.70
C ASN A 180 -0.82 -12.37 5.39
N LEU A 181 0.26 -11.73 4.94
CA LEU A 181 0.80 -10.48 5.51
C LEU A 181 1.11 -9.45 4.40
N GLU A 182 0.53 -9.61 3.22
CA GLU A 182 0.66 -8.64 2.12
C GLU A 182 -0.16 -7.40 2.46
N LEU A 183 0.30 -6.20 2.08
CA LEU A 183 -0.34 -4.94 2.50
C LEU A 183 -1.44 -4.45 1.54
N ASN A 184 -1.63 -5.11 0.40
CA ASN A 184 -2.43 -4.58 -0.72
C ASN A 184 -3.71 -5.36 -1.02
N ASP A 185 -4.01 -6.40 -0.25
CA ASP A 185 -5.20 -7.25 -0.37
C ASP A 185 -6.25 -7.01 0.73
N GLY A 186 -6.12 -5.90 1.46
CA GLY A 186 -7.21 -5.32 2.25
C GLY A 186 -7.17 -5.66 3.73
N CYS A 187 -6.18 -6.43 4.15
CA CYS A 187 -5.79 -6.57 5.55
C CYS A 187 -4.32 -6.22 5.70
N LEU A 188 -3.97 -5.23 6.52
CA LEU A 188 -2.57 -4.95 6.81
C LEU A 188 -1.97 -6.12 7.61
N ASP A 189 -0.64 -6.25 7.66
CA ASP A 189 0.08 -7.23 8.51
C ASP A 189 -0.11 -7.01 10.04
N THR A 190 -0.84 -5.95 10.40
CA THR A 190 -1.34 -5.68 11.76
C THR A 190 -2.79 -6.15 11.97
N CYS A 191 -3.37 -6.82 10.97
CA CYS A 191 -4.77 -7.27 10.91
C CYS A 191 -5.78 -6.16 11.15
N THR A 192 -5.49 -5.00 10.55
CA THR A 192 -6.37 -3.84 10.49
C THR A 192 -6.75 -3.56 9.04
N ILE A 193 -7.98 -3.11 8.83
CA ILE A 193 -8.45 -2.74 7.49
C ILE A 193 -8.05 -1.29 7.22
N PRO A 194 -7.30 -0.99 6.14
CA PRO A 194 -6.94 0.39 5.82
C PRO A 194 -8.17 1.18 5.39
N GLU A 195 -8.34 2.39 5.93
CA GLU A 195 -9.47 3.27 5.59
C GLU A 195 -9.24 4.04 4.28
N SER A 196 -7.98 4.21 3.87
CA SER A 196 -7.62 4.96 2.67
C SER A 196 -6.17 4.68 2.23
N CYS A 197 -5.82 5.16 1.04
CA CYS A 197 -4.44 5.14 0.56
C CYS A 197 -3.49 5.97 1.45
N LEU A 198 -4.00 7.00 2.14
CA LEU A 198 -3.20 7.77 3.10
C LEU A 198 -2.82 6.92 4.31
N THR A 199 -3.77 6.14 4.85
CA THR A 199 -3.46 5.22 5.95
C THR A 199 -2.43 4.16 5.58
N ILE A 200 -2.44 3.72 4.31
CA ILE A 200 -1.49 2.73 3.79
C ILE A 200 -0.09 3.33 3.69
N ILE A 201 0.08 4.50 3.07
CA ILE A 201 1.42 5.11 2.91
C ILE A 201 2.00 5.63 4.23
N ASP A 202 1.15 6.03 5.18
CA ASP A 202 1.57 6.37 6.54
C ASP A 202 2.05 5.13 7.32
N TYR A 203 1.55 3.94 6.95
CA TYR A 203 1.97 2.66 7.51
C TYR A 203 3.25 2.13 6.85
N ASP A 204 3.30 2.12 5.52
CA ASP A 204 4.44 1.70 4.70
C ASP A 204 4.84 2.82 3.73
N ASP A 205 5.94 3.51 4.05
CA ASP A 205 6.47 4.61 3.24
C ASP A 205 7.10 4.15 1.91
N MET A 206 7.18 2.84 1.69
CA MET A 206 7.60 2.22 0.42
C MET A 206 6.41 1.77 -0.45
N ALA A 207 5.16 2.01 -0.02
CA ALA A 207 3.98 1.67 -0.80
C ALA A 207 4.01 2.35 -2.17
N MET A 208 3.78 1.57 -3.23
CA MET A 208 3.82 2.03 -4.62
C MET A 208 2.41 2.31 -5.15
N SER A 209 2.28 3.20 -6.15
CA SER A 209 0.99 3.45 -6.80
C SER A 209 0.43 2.18 -7.45
N GLY A 210 -0.86 1.92 -7.28
CA GLY A 210 -1.45 0.65 -7.70
C GLY A 210 -2.85 0.39 -7.13
N PRO A 211 -3.40 -0.80 -7.40
CA PRO A 211 -4.65 -1.24 -6.78
C PRO A 211 -4.41 -1.64 -5.32
N TYR A 212 -5.33 -1.22 -4.44
CA TYR A 212 -5.38 -1.62 -3.04
C TYR A 212 -6.84 -1.84 -2.63
N LEU A 213 -7.07 -2.74 -1.68
CA LEU A 213 -8.37 -2.89 -1.03
C LEU A 213 -8.44 -1.99 0.21
N ILE A 214 -9.52 -1.20 0.35
CA ILE A 214 -9.76 -0.33 1.51
C ILE A 214 -11.21 -0.43 1.99
N ALA A 215 -11.46 -0.01 3.23
CA ALA A 215 -12.81 0.23 3.74
C ALA A 215 -12.88 1.61 4.42
N PRO A 216 -13.35 2.66 3.72
CA PRO A 216 -13.38 4.02 4.27
C PRO A 216 -14.18 4.15 5.56
N ALA A 217 -13.79 5.10 6.41
CA ALA A 217 -14.43 5.34 7.69
C ALA A 217 -15.96 5.51 7.56
N GLY A 218 -16.71 4.68 8.28
CA GLY A 218 -18.18 4.70 8.27
C GLY A 218 -18.84 3.91 7.14
N TYR A 219 -18.06 3.28 6.26
CA TYR A 219 -18.52 2.22 5.37
C TYR A 219 -18.70 0.90 6.15
N ASP A 220 -19.80 0.20 5.91
CA ASP A 220 -20.15 -1.06 6.61
C ASP A 220 -20.11 -2.29 5.70
N GLY A 221 -19.61 -2.14 4.48
CA GLY A 221 -19.40 -3.24 3.53
C GLY A 221 -18.00 -3.84 3.61
N GLU A 222 -17.77 -4.85 2.77
CA GLU A 222 -16.47 -5.49 2.60
C GLU A 222 -15.48 -4.55 1.91
N PRO A 223 -14.17 -4.62 2.24
CA PRO A 223 -13.15 -3.85 1.55
C PRO A 223 -13.27 -3.96 0.01
N PHE A 224 -13.07 -2.85 -0.68
CA PHE A 224 -13.21 -2.77 -2.14
C PHE A 224 -11.98 -2.13 -2.78
N GLU A 225 -11.79 -2.44 -4.06
CA GLU A 225 -10.58 -2.02 -4.78
C GLU A 225 -10.66 -0.54 -5.15
N VAL A 226 -9.60 0.19 -4.82
CA VAL A 226 -9.33 1.55 -5.25
C VAL A 226 -7.96 1.61 -5.92
N HIS A 227 -7.72 2.68 -6.66
CA HIS A 227 -6.37 3.02 -7.10
C HIS A 227 -5.75 4.00 -6.12
N CYS A 228 -4.63 3.61 -5.52
CA CYS A 228 -3.80 4.49 -4.71
C CYS A 228 -2.72 5.13 -5.56
N GLU A 229 -2.64 6.45 -5.49
CA GLU A 229 -1.53 7.23 -6.00
C GLU A 229 -0.61 7.61 -4.84
N MET A 230 0.58 7.01 -4.83
CA MET A 230 1.56 7.10 -3.74
C MET A 230 2.71 8.07 -4.05
N GLU A 231 2.74 8.72 -5.23
CA GLU A 231 3.85 9.61 -5.61
C GLU A 231 3.48 11.10 -5.58
N ALA A 232 2.29 11.48 -6.05
CA ALA A 232 1.88 12.88 -6.17
C ALA A 232 1.69 13.57 -4.80
N ASP A 233 2.27 14.77 -4.60
CA ASP A 233 2.29 15.49 -3.30
C ASP A 233 2.65 14.61 -2.07
N GLY A 234 3.57 13.65 -2.23
CA GLY A 234 3.96 12.72 -1.17
C GLY A 234 3.00 11.54 -0.97
N GLY A 235 2.05 11.33 -1.88
CA GLY A 235 1.24 10.12 -1.95
C GLY A 235 -0.01 10.10 -1.08
N GLY A 236 -0.69 8.96 -1.07
CA GLY A 236 -1.89 8.71 -0.26
C GLY A 236 -3.20 9.19 -0.90
N TYR A 237 -3.21 9.58 -2.18
CA TYR A 237 -4.46 9.93 -2.84
C TYR A 237 -5.24 8.66 -3.24
N THR A 238 -6.51 8.63 -2.86
CA THR A 238 -7.42 7.51 -3.14
C THR A 238 -8.33 7.82 -4.31
N PHE A 239 -8.40 6.92 -5.30
CA PHE A 239 -9.24 7.09 -6.48
C PHE A 239 -10.13 5.88 -6.74
N LEU A 240 -11.45 6.13 -6.85
CA LEU A 240 -12.42 5.15 -7.32
C LEU A 240 -13.13 5.67 -8.57
N LYS A 241 -13.01 4.96 -9.68
CA LYS A 241 -13.75 5.28 -10.92
C LYS A 241 -15.12 4.63 -10.88
N VAL A 242 -16.17 5.41 -11.17
CA VAL A 242 -17.56 4.94 -11.18
C VAL A 242 -18.20 5.18 -12.54
N ASP A 243 -18.63 4.11 -13.21
CA ASP A 243 -19.57 4.18 -14.35
C ASP A 243 -20.99 3.84 -13.87
N ALA A 244 -21.81 4.87 -13.64
CA ALA A 244 -23.15 4.72 -13.10
C ALA A 244 -24.16 4.13 -14.13
N GLY A 245 -23.75 3.93 -15.39
CA GLY A 245 -24.61 3.46 -16.48
C GLY A 245 -25.71 4.44 -16.93
N ALA A 246 -25.94 5.53 -16.17
CA ALA A 246 -26.91 6.58 -16.43
C ALA A 246 -26.34 7.95 -16.02
N GLN A 247 -26.88 9.01 -16.62
CA GLN A 247 -26.43 10.38 -16.32
C GLN A 247 -26.78 10.74 -14.88
N GLN A 248 -25.76 11.02 -14.07
CA GLN A 248 -25.86 11.52 -12.71
C GLN A 248 -25.47 12.99 -12.65
N PHE A 249 -26.30 13.80 -11.99
CA PHE A 249 -25.90 15.15 -11.57
C PHE A 249 -24.92 15.04 -10.40
N ALA A 250 -24.09 16.05 -10.17
CA ALA A 250 -23.07 16.03 -9.12
C ALA A 250 -23.64 15.69 -7.73
N GLN A 251 -24.81 16.23 -7.35
CA GLN A 251 -25.44 15.87 -6.07
C GLN A 251 -25.80 14.37 -5.96
N ALA A 252 -26.18 13.73 -7.07
CA ALA A 252 -26.46 12.30 -7.06
C ALA A 252 -25.18 11.47 -7.04
N ALA A 253 -24.15 11.90 -7.76
CA ALA A 253 -22.82 11.29 -7.73
C ALA A 253 -22.19 11.38 -6.33
N GLU A 254 -22.29 12.53 -5.64
CA GLU A 254 -21.89 12.70 -4.23
C GLU A 254 -22.61 11.71 -3.32
N ALA A 255 -23.94 11.58 -3.47
CA ALA A 255 -24.70 10.63 -2.68
C ALA A 255 -24.31 9.17 -2.96
N GLU A 256 -23.87 8.87 -4.18
CA GLU A 256 -23.37 7.55 -4.58
C GLU A 256 -21.99 7.28 -3.99
N CYS A 257 -21.03 8.20 -4.12
CA CYS A 257 -19.72 8.13 -3.45
C CYS A 257 -19.88 7.99 -1.92
N ALA A 258 -20.82 8.70 -1.32
CA ALA A 258 -21.08 8.65 0.13
C ALA A 258 -21.55 7.28 0.61
N MET A 259 -22.13 6.43 -0.24
CA MET A 259 -22.45 5.04 0.14
C MET A 259 -21.20 4.20 0.40
N TRP A 260 -20.04 4.64 -0.07
CA TRP A 260 -18.75 3.97 0.06
C TRP A 260 -17.85 4.70 1.09
N GLY A 261 -18.40 5.65 1.85
CA GLY A 261 -17.62 6.51 2.75
C GLY A 261 -16.73 7.53 2.04
N MET A 262 -17.03 7.84 0.77
CA MET A 262 -16.24 8.72 -0.10
C MET A 262 -17.04 9.98 -0.48
N GLN A 263 -16.40 10.91 -1.17
CA GLN A 263 -17.03 12.10 -1.77
C GLN A 263 -16.76 12.14 -3.28
N LEU A 264 -17.51 12.97 -4.01
CA LEU A 264 -17.20 13.25 -5.40
C LEU A 264 -15.83 13.94 -5.48
N TRP A 265 -14.96 13.44 -6.36
CA TRP A 265 -13.56 13.82 -6.38
C TRP A 265 -13.32 15.33 -6.44
N ILE A 266 -12.38 15.78 -5.59
CA ILE A 266 -11.94 17.16 -5.47
C ILE A 266 -10.44 17.21 -5.72
N PRO A 267 -9.99 17.67 -6.91
CA PRO A 267 -8.57 17.86 -7.13
C PRO A 267 -8.03 18.90 -6.15
N ARG A 268 -6.97 18.54 -5.42
CA ARG A 268 -6.46 19.34 -4.30
C ARG A 268 -5.31 20.27 -4.68
N SER A 269 -4.50 19.83 -5.64
CA SER A 269 -3.32 20.50 -6.16
C SER A 269 -3.23 20.27 -7.68
N LEU A 270 -2.23 20.89 -8.32
CA LEU A 270 -1.89 20.59 -9.71
C LEU A 270 -1.47 19.13 -9.89
N GLU A 271 -0.68 18.59 -8.96
CA GLU A 271 -0.14 17.23 -9.01
C GLU A 271 -1.27 16.20 -8.85
N HIS A 272 -2.14 16.39 -7.85
CA HIS A 272 -3.33 15.57 -7.66
C HIS A 272 -4.26 15.60 -8.87
N LYS A 273 -4.48 16.78 -9.48
CA LYS A 273 -5.27 16.90 -10.72
C LYS A 273 -4.63 16.12 -11.87
N ASN A 274 -3.32 16.20 -12.03
CA ASN A 274 -2.60 15.50 -13.08
C ASN A 274 -2.65 13.98 -12.89
N ALA A 275 -2.53 13.48 -11.65
CA ALA A 275 -2.73 12.08 -11.31
C ALA A 275 -4.16 11.62 -11.67
N GLY A 276 -5.17 12.39 -11.27
CA GLY A 276 -6.57 12.11 -11.64
C GLY A 276 -6.79 12.06 -13.15
N TRP A 277 -6.11 12.92 -13.94
CA TRP A 277 -6.15 12.87 -15.40
C TRP A 277 -5.52 11.59 -15.97
N ALA A 278 -4.37 11.18 -15.44
CA ALA A 278 -3.73 9.93 -15.83
C ALA A 278 -4.66 8.73 -15.55
N ILE A 279 -5.21 8.64 -14.34
CA ILE A 279 -6.11 7.56 -13.89
C ILE A 279 -7.41 7.52 -14.68
N ALA A 280 -8.02 8.68 -14.94
CA ALA A 280 -9.23 8.79 -15.76
C ALA A 280 -9.02 8.23 -17.17
N ASN A 281 -7.81 8.38 -17.73
CA ASN A 281 -7.47 7.94 -19.08
C ASN A 281 -6.68 6.62 -19.14
N ASP A 282 -6.49 5.96 -18.01
CA ASP A 282 -5.90 4.62 -17.96
C ASP A 282 -6.98 3.54 -18.12
N ALA A 283 -6.77 2.64 -19.08
CA ALA A 283 -7.70 1.54 -19.35
C ALA A 283 -7.47 0.31 -18.46
N GLY A 284 -6.33 0.23 -17.78
CA GLY A 284 -5.97 -0.82 -16.82
C GLY A 284 -6.49 -0.58 -15.41
N ILE A 285 -7.02 0.61 -15.13
CA ILE A 285 -7.63 0.95 -13.84
C ILE A 285 -9.16 0.94 -14.01
N GLY A 286 -9.90 0.19 -13.18
CA GLY A 286 -11.37 0.21 -13.13
C GLY A 286 -12.10 0.10 -14.47
N ASP A 287 -13.18 0.87 -14.64
CA ASP A 287 -14.09 0.85 -15.80
C ASP A 287 -13.53 1.57 -17.06
N GLY A 288 -12.28 1.28 -17.41
CA GLY A 288 -11.61 1.72 -18.62
C GLY A 288 -11.22 3.21 -18.67
N ALA A 289 -10.64 3.61 -19.81
CA ALA A 289 -10.17 4.96 -20.05
C ALA A 289 -11.30 5.87 -20.58
N ASN A 290 -11.61 6.94 -19.84
CA ASN A 290 -12.51 7.98 -20.33
C ASN A 290 -12.31 9.34 -19.62
N PRO A 291 -12.15 10.45 -20.35
CA PRO A 291 -12.03 11.78 -19.74
C PRO A 291 -13.30 12.24 -19.00
N ASP A 292 -14.46 11.61 -19.24
CA ASP A 292 -15.71 11.96 -18.56
C ASP A 292 -15.66 11.69 -17.04
N TYR A 293 -14.71 10.87 -16.53
CA TYR A 293 -14.50 10.72 -15.08
C TYR A 293 -14.16 12.04 -14.38
N MET A 294 -13.63 13.03 -15.12
CA MET A 294 -13.32 14.39 -14.62
C MET A 294 -14.28 15.45 -15.17
N ARG A 295 -15.48 15.05 -15.59
CA ARG A 295 -16.46 15.95 -16.22
C ARG A 295 -17.25 16.79 -15.22
N ILE A 296 -17.47 16.22 -14.05
CA ILE A 296 -18.10 16.84 -12.88
C ILE A 296 -17.17 16.63 -11.69
N LEU A 297 -17.07 17.63 -10.82
CA LEU A 297 -16.19 17.62 -9.65
C LEU A 297 -16.99 18.04 -8.41
N GLY A 298 -16.48 17.70 -7.22
CA GLY A 298 -17.01 18.17 -5.93
C GLY A 298 -16.76 19.67 -5.67
N ILE A 299 -16.91 20.52 -6.70
CA ILE A 299 -16.67 21.96 -6.66
C ILE A 299 -17.98 22.68 -7.02
N TYR A 300 -18.42 23.57 -6.14
CA TYR A 300 -19.74 24.21 -6.19
C TYR A 300 -19.63 25.71 -6.00
N PRO A 301 -20.58 26.51 -6.51
CA PRO A 301 -20.61 27.93 -6.24
C PRO A 301 -21.19 28.18 -4.84
N ASP A 302 -20.50 29.00 -4.06
CA ASP A 302 -20.91 29.36 -2.69
C ASP A 302 -22.07 30.37 -2.66
N GLN A 303 -22.37 30.97 -3.81
CA GLN A 303 -23.51 31.86 -4.01
C GLN A 303 -24.06 31.74 -5.43
N ASN A 304 -25.36 32.00 -5.59
CA ASN A 304 -25.96 32.05 -6.92
C ASN A 304 -25.32 33.16 -7.77
N GLY A 305 -24.93 32.80 -8.99
CA GLY A 305 -24.30 33.72 -9.93
C GLY A 305 -22.84 34.03 -9.62
N ALA A 306 -22.11 33.10 -9.00
CA ALA A 306 -20.66 33.19 -8.86
C ALA A 306 -19.97 33.21 -10.24
N THR A 307 -18.93 34.02 -10.43
CA THR A 307 -18.26 34.19 -11.73
C THR A 307 -16.75 34.14 -11.60
N CYS A 308 -16.09 33.46 -12.52
CA CYS A 308 -14.63 33.45 -12.65
C CYS A 308 -14.22 33.78 -14.09
N ASN A 309 -14.88 34.77 -14.67
CA ASN A 309 -14.63 35.16 -16.05
C ASN A 309 -13.18 35.65 -16.29
N LEU A 310 -12.45 34.99 -17.19
CA LEU A 310 -11.06 35.31 -17.57
C LEU A 310 -10.08 35.33 -16.39
N GLN A 311 -10.29 34.48 -15.39
CA GLN A 311 -9.45 34.36 -14.20
C GLN A 311 -9.38 32.92 -13.70
N PRO A 312 -8.37 32.56 -12.89
CA PRO A 312 -8.33 31.27 -12.21
C PRO A 312 -9.58 31.05 -11.37
N MET A 313 -9.98 29.78 -11.27
CA MET A 313 -11.17 29.39 -10.53
C MET A 313 -11.03 29.58 -9.01
N ASN A 314 -9.82 29.44 -8.48
CA ASN A 314 -9.44 29.66 -7.09
C ASN A 314 -8.93 31.11 -6.83
N SER A 315 -9.33 32.08 -7.66
CA SER A 315 -8.83 33.46 -7.53
C SER A 315 -9.36 34.18 -6.27
N ASP A 316 -8.61 35.18 -5.79
CA ASP A 316 -9.02 36.05 -4.67
C ASP A 316 -10.22 36.99 -5.00
N ASN A 317 -10.84 36.84 -6.18
CA ASN A 317 -11.96 37.69 -6.56
C ASN A 317 -13.22 37.26 -5.78
N PRO A 318 -13.85 38.15 -5.01
CA PRO A 318 -15.02 37.80 -4.18
C PRO A 318 -16.26 37.41 -5.00
N ASN A 319 -16.29 37.70 -6.31
CA ASN A 319 -17.34 37.21 -7.19
C ASN A 319 -17.05 35.79 -7.69
N CYS A 320 -15.78 35.37 -7.70
CA CYS A 320 -15.30 34.02 -8.01
C CYS A 320 -15.36 33.15 -6.75
N ASN A 321 -16.56 33.04 -6.20
CA ASN A 321 -16.82 32.38 -4.93
C ASN A 321 -17.24 30.92 -5.19
N TRP A 322 -16.26 30.08 -5.47
CA TRP A 322 -16.39 28.64 -5.66
C TRP A 322 -15.62 27.90 -4.57
N GLY A 323 -16.14 26.77 -4.14
CA GLY A 323 -15.60 25.99 -3.04
C GLY A 323 -15.75 24.50 -3.26
N ALA A 324 -14.87 23.75 -2.61
CA ALA A 324 -14.97 22.31 -2.47
C ALA A 324 -16.17 21.93 -1.60
N SER A 325 -16.87 20.82 -1.89
CA SER A 325 -18.03 20.35 -1.10
C SER A 325 -17.68 20.04 0.36
N ASP A 326 -16.43 19.69 0.63
CA ASP A 326 -15.91 19.43 1.97
C ASP A 326 -15.35 20.67 2.68
N GLY A 327 -15.30 21.81 1.99
CA GLY A 327 -14.71 23.07 2.50
C GLY A 327 -13.18 23.08 2.56
N GLY A 328 -12.51 22.06 2.01
CA GLY A 328 -11.05 21.94 1.96
C GLY A 328 -10.39 22.72 0.83
N PRO A 329 -9.05 22.63 0.70
CA PRO A 329 -8.33 23.18 -0.44
C PRO A 329 -8.74 22.46 -1.74
N TRP A 330 -8.66 23.18 -2.85
CA TRP A 330 -8.99 22.64 -4.17
C TRP A 330 -8.24 23.36 -5.29
N TYR A 331 -8.13 22.70 -6.43
CA TYR A 331 -7.44 23.16 -7.62
C TYR A 331 -8.13 22.62 -8.88
N VAL A 332 -8.22 23.45 -9.92
CA VAL A 332 -8.65 23.00 -11.26
C VAL A 332 -7.67 23.50 -12.31
N HIS A 333 -7.45 24.82 -12.35
CA HIS A 333 -6.56 25.47 -13.31
C HIS A 333 -6.20 26.90 -12.90
N GLU A 334 -5.17 27.44 -13.55
CA GLU A 334 -4.72 28.84 -13.41
C GLU A 334 -4.91 29.67 -14.70
N VAL A 335 -5.63 29.14 -15.70
CA VAL A 335 -5.81 29.84 -16.98
C VAL A 335 -6.72 31.08 -16.85
N THR A 336 -6.47 32.09 -17.69
CA THR A 336 -7.15 33.41 -17.67
C THR A 336 -7.88 33.74 -18.98
N ASN A 337 -8.07 32.74 -19.84
CA ASN A 337 -8.58 32.91 -21.21
C ASN A 337 -9.92 32.20 -21.46
N ILE A 338 -10.57 31.68 -20.42
CA ILE A 338 -11.90 31.07 -20.49
C ILE A 338 -12.93 32.07 -19.99
N ASN A 339 -13.99 32.32 -20.76
CA ASN A 339 -15.04 33.27 -20.40
C ASN A 339 -16.17 32.61 -19.58
N GLU A 340 -15.81 31.75 -18.63
CA GLU A 340 -16.71 30.99 -17.74
C GLU A 340 -16.02 30.75 -16.39
N PRO A 341 -16.75 30.43 -15.31
CA PRO A 341 -18.19 30.59 -15.17
C PRO A 341 -18.61 32.06 -15.29
N ASN A 342 -19.71 32.29 -16.00
CA ASN A 342 -20.23 33.62 -16.32
C ASN A 342 -21.33 34.09 -15.36
N GLY A 343 -21.74 33.24 -14.41
CA GLY A 343 -22.67 33.58 -13.34
C GLY A 343 -24.12 33.20 -13.62
N ASP A 344 -24.36 32.18 -14.44
CA ASP A 344 -25.69 31.60 -14.62
C ASP A 344 -25.93 30.34 -13.76
N ASN A 345 -25.00 30.00 -12.86
CA ASN A 345 -25.14 28.94 -11.86
C ASN A 345 -26.18 29.15 -10.75
N SER A 346 -26.46 28.06 -10.06
CA SER A 346 -27.01 28.03 -8.70
C SER A 346 -26.15 27.18 -7.77
N THR A 347 -26.24 27.43 -6.46
CA THR A 347 -25.47 26.72 -5.38
C THR A 347 -25.72 25.21 -5.29
N THR A 348 -26.53 24.64 -6.17
CA THR A 348 -26.91 23.21 -6.17
C THR A 348 -26.29 22.42 -7.32
N GLY A 349 -25.59 23.07 -8.24
CA GLY A 349 -25.06 22.44 -9.45
C GLY A 349 -23.55 22.59 -9.56
N SER A 350 -22.87 21.49 -9.90
CA SER A 350 -21.46 21.51 -10.31
C SER A 350 -21.34 21.96 -11.77
N MET A 351 -20.12 22.34 -12.17
CA MET A 351 -19.79 22.71 -13.54
C MET A 351 -19.52 21.50 -14.42
N PHE A 352 -19.54 21.76 -15.72
CA PHE A 352 -18.98 20.88 -16.72
C PHE A 352 -17.53 21.25 -16.99
N TYR A 353 -16.64 20.26 -17.00
CA TYR A 353 -15.24 20.43 -17.36
C TYR A 353 -14.88 19.58 -18.59
N THR A 354 -14.00 20.11 -19.41
CA THR A 354 -13.37 19.40 -20.52
C THR A 354 -11.89 19.69 -20.56
N TRP A 355 -11.14 18.73 -21.06
CA TRP A 355 -9.70 18.67 -20.92
C TRP A 355 -9.07 18.43 -22.28
N PHE A 356 -7.88 19.00 -22.50
CA PHE A 356 -7.02 18.62 -23.61
C PHE A 356 -6.34 17.28 -23.34
N ALA A 357 -5.77 16.67 -24.38
CA ALA A 357 -5.09 15.37 -24.26
C ALA A 357 -3.92 15.39 -23.26
N ASN A 358 -3.33 16.56 -22.99
CA ASN A 358 -2.26 16.74 -22.02
C ASN A 358 -2.75 16.97 -20.58
N GLY A 359 -4.06 16.92 -20.32
CA GLY A 359 -4.65 17.13 -18.99
C GLY A 359 -4.83 18.58 -18.58
N ASP A 360 -4.55 19.54 -19.47
CA ASP A 360 -4.90 20.94 -19.24
C ASP A 360 -6.39 21.17 -19.46
N ILE A 361 -6.96 22.12 -18.71
CA ILE A 361 -8.34 22.54 -18.94
C ILE A 361 -8.49 23.11 -20.36
N ASN A 362 -9.48 22.62 -21.08
CA ASN A 362 -9.87 23.14 -22.39
C ASN A 362 -11.01 24.15 -22.24
N HIS A 363 -12.05 23.74 -21.53
CA HIS A 363 -13.24 24.55 -21.31
C HIS A 363 -13.99 24.06 -20.09
N HIS A 364 -14.65 24.98 -19.39
CA HIS A 364 -15.64 24.68 -18.36
C HIS A 364 -16.84 25.60 -18.52
N ASN A 365 -17.99 25.17 -18.02
CA ASN A 365 -19.21 25.95 -18.10
C ASN A 365 -20.11 25.71 -16.88
N ASP A 366 -20.76 26.77 -16.41
CA ASP A 366 -21.88 26.70 -15.47
C ASP A 366 -23.23 26.77 -16.18
N ILE A 367 -24.30 26.30 -15.52
CA ILE A 367 -25.69 26.50 -15.93
C ILE A 367 -26.62 26.55 -14.70
N PRO A 368 -27.85 27.07 -14.85
CA PRO A 368 -28.82 27.07 -13.76
C PRO A 368 -29.26 25.66 -13.33
N GLY A 369 -29.72 25.52 -12.09
CA GLY A 369 -30.37 24.31 -11.58
C GLY A 369 -29.38 23.29 -11.02
N ASN A 370 -29.50 22.04 -11.44
CA ASN A 370 -28.66 20.94 -10.96
C ASN A 370 -27.27 20.91 -11.63
N GLY A 371 -26.95 21.91 -12.46
CA GLY A 371 -25.72 21.94 -13.23
C GLY A 371 -25.68 20.85 -14.28
N TYR A 372 -24.47 20.41 -14.59
CA TYR A 372 -24.23 19.36 -15.57
C TYR A 372 -24.26 17.96 -14.95
N SER A 373 -24.40 16.95 -15.81
CA SER A 373 -24.37 15.55 -15.45
C SER A 373 -23.26 14.81 -16.19
N SER A 374 -22.85 13.68 -15.63
CA SER A 374 -21.97 12.71 -16.27
C SER A 374 -22.47 11.29 -15.99
N GLN A 375 -22.19 10.36 -16.91
CA GLN A 375 -22.35 8.93 -16.63
C GLN A 375 -21.19 8.37 -15.80
N ARG A 376 -20.04 9.05 -15.87
CA ARG A 376 -18.78 8.64 -15.29
C ARG A 376 -18.27 9.72 -14.38
N TYR A 377 -17.77 9.34 -13.22
CA TYR A 377 -17.18 10.27 -12.27
C TYR A 377 -16.24 9.52 -11.34
N MET A 378 -15.41 10.28 -10.63
CA MET A 378 -14.44 9.72 -9.70
C MET A 378 -14.85 10.06 -8.28
N CYS A 379 -14.65 9.14 -7.35
CA CYS A 379 -14.80 9.36 -5.92
C CYS A 379 -13.41 9.34 -5.27
N ASP A 380 -13.23 10.12 -4.20
CA ASP A 380 -12.08 10.05 -3.30
C ASP A 380 -12.51 10.04 -1.82
N VAL A 381 -11.63 9.60 -0.93
CA VAL A 381 -11.87 9.68 0.52
C VAL A 381 -11.77 11.13 1.02
N GLY A 382 -10.94 11.95 0.36
CA GLY A 382 -10.80 13.37 0.65
C GLY A 382 -9.99 13.71 1.90
N ASP A 383 -9.35 12.71 2.53
CA ASP A 383 -8.52 12.82 3.73
C ASP A 383 -7.11 13.38 3.46
N LYS A 384 -6.53 13.09 2.29
CA LYS A 384 -5.27 13.71 1.86
C LYS A 384 -5.48 15.14 1.37
N THR A 385 -4.79 16.08 2.01
CA THR A 385 -4.60 17.47 1.53
C THR A 385 -3.13 17.74 1.15
N PRO A 386 -2.84 18.70 0.26
CA PRO A 386 -1.48 19.05 -0.16
C PRO A 386 -0.66 19.71 0.96
#